data_AF-A0A8X7T3E5-F1
#
_entry.id   AF-A0A8X7T3E5-F1
#
_cell.length_a   1.000
_cell.length_b   1.000
_cell.length_c   1.000
_cell.angle_alpha   90.00
_cell.angle_beta   90.00
_cell.angle_gamma   90.00
#
_symmetry.space_group_name_H-M   'P 1'
#
loop_
_entity.id
_entity.type
_entity.pdbx_description
1 polymer ?
#
loop_
_entity_poly.entity_id
_entity_poly.type
_entity_poly.pdbx_seq_one_letter_code
_entity_poly.pdbx_strand_id
1 'polypeptide(L)' 'LLTLVAEDHALEDTLYQLGRALNAERIDLDRFLKQTRHLAREQFMRRALARKISEGMGWPAE' A
#
# COMPACT_ATOMS: atom_id res chain seq x y z
N LEU A 1 0.96 -14.46 6.31
CA LEU A 1 -0.27 -13.67 6.05
C LEU A 1 -0.37 -12.44 6.93
N LEU A 2 -0.35 -12.57 8.26
CA LEU A 2 -0.48 -11.44 9.19
C LEU A 2 0.45 -10.26 8.83
N THR A 3 1.74 -10.53 8.61
CA THR A 3 2.72 -9.50 8.22
C THR A 3 2.38 -8.83 6.89
N LEU A 4 1.95 -9.59 5.88
CA LEU A 4 1.62 -9.04 4.55
C LEU A 4 0.39 -8.12 4.61
N VAL A 5 -0.61 -8.50 5.40
CA VAL A 5 -1.82 -7.69 5.62
C VAL A 5 -1.48 -6.44 6.44
N ALA A 6 -0.65 -6.58 7.48
CA ALA A 6 -0.17 -5.43 8.25
C ALA A 6 0.64 -4.45 7.38
N GLU A 7 1.50 -4.95 6.49
CA GLU A 7 2.25 -4.12 5.53
C GLU A 7 1.32 -3.44 4.51
N ASP A 8 0.29 -4.12 3.99
CA ASP A 8 -0.70 -3.53 3.08
C ASP A 8 -1.42 -2.33 3.70
N HIS A 9 -1.85 -2.48 4.96
CA HIS A 9 -2.48 -1.39 5.73
C HIS A 9 -1.49 -0.27 6.08
N ALA A 10 -0.27 -0.60 6.47
CA ALA A 10 0.76 0.41 6.76
C ALA A 10 1.11 1.25 5.52
N LEU A 11 1.12 0.64 4.33
CA LEU A 11 1.30 1.34 3.05
C LEU A 11 0.12 2.26 2.75
N GLU A 12 -1.11 1.84 3.06
CA GLU A 12 -2.31 2.67 2.91
C GLU A 12 -2.27 3.92 3.80
N ASP A 13 -1.90 3.75 5.07
CA ASP A 13 -1.70 4.87 6.00
C ASP A 13 -0.62 5.84 5.50
N THR A 14 0.48 5.29 4.96
CA THR A 14 1.59 6.10 4.44
C THR A 14 1.14 6.91 3.22
N LEU A 15 0.40 6.30 2.29
CA LEU A 15 -0.18 6.97 1.12
C LEU A 15 -1.16 8.08 1.54
N TYR A 16 -1.99 7.83 2.55
CA TYR A 16 -2.88 8.84 3.11
C TYR A 16 -2.11 10.05 3.66
N GLN A 17 -1.05 9.82 4.45
CA GLN A 17 -0.23 10.89 5.01
C GLN A 17 0.57 11.65 3.94
N LEU A 18 1.00 10.98 2.87
CA LEU A 18 1.61 11.64 1.71
C LEU A 18 0.63 12.59 1.03
N GLY A 19 -0.64 12.20 0.86
CA GLY A 19 -1.68 13.08 0.34
C GLY A 19 -1.91 14.29 1.25
N ARG A 20 -1.92 14.09 2.56
CA ARG A 20 -2.00 15.18 3.55
C ARG A 20 -0.79 16.12 3.48
N ALA A 21 0.42 15.59 3.30
CA ALA A 21 1.63 16.38 3.17
C ALA A 21 1.64 17.22 1.88
N LEU A 22 1.13 16.68 0.76
CA LEU A 22 0.96 17.43 -0.48
C LEU A 22 -0.04 18.58 -0.30
N ASN A 23 -1.21 18.30 0.29
CA ASN A 23 -2.24 19.30 0.53
C ASN A 23 -1.81 20.41 1.50
N ALA A 24 -0.85 20.11 2.39
CA ALA A 24 -0.24 21.07 3.29
C ALA A 24 1.02 21.75 2.70
N GLU A 25 1.27 21.58 1.39
CA GLU A 25 2.41 22.16 0.66
C GLU A 25 3.79 21.81 1.26
N ARG A 26 3.89 20.68 1.97
CA ARG A 26 5.16 20.24 2.59
C ARG A 26 6.04 19.44 1.62
N ILE A 27 5.47 18.99 0.50
CA ILE A 27 6.16 18.24 -0.56
C ILE A 27 5.65 18.69 -1.93
N ASP A 28 6.53 18.66 -2.93
CA ASP A 28 6.17 18.99 -4.31
C ASP A 28 5.38 17.87 -4.99
N LEU A 29 4.57 18.24 -6.00
CA LEU A 29 3.76 17.30 -6.78
C LEU A 29 4.60 16.19 -7.43
N ASP A 30 5.74 16.53 -8.03
CA ASP A 30 6.60 15.53 -8.68
C ASP A 30 7.12 14.48 -7.68
N ARG A 31 7.51 14.94 -6.47
CA ARG A 31 7.95 14.05 -5.39
C ARG A 31 6.81 13.17 -4.91
N PHE A 32 5.63 13.74 -4.70
CA PHE A 32 4.43 13.00 -4.33
C PHE A 32 4.13 11.90 -5.36
N LEU A 33 4.03 12.23 -6.65
CA LEU A 33 3.69 11.28 -7.71
C LEU A 33 4.68 10.11 -7.80
N LYS A 34 5.99 10.39 -7.64
CA LYS A 34 7.03 9.36 -7.64
C LYS A 34 6.88 8.40 -6.46
N GLN A 35 6.70 8.94 -5.25
CA GLN A 35 6.57 8.13 -4.03
C GLN A 35 5.27 7.32 -4.01
N THR A 36 4.14 7.97 -4.32
CA THR A 36 2.83 7.30 -4.39
C THR A 36 2.84 6.14 -5.38
N ARG A 37 3.43 6.31 -6.57
CA ARG A 37 3.52 5.23 -7.56
C ARG A 37 4.38 4.06 -7.07
N HIS A 38 5.49 4.34 -6.40
CA HIS A 38 6.36 3.32 -5.84
C HIS A 38 5.65 2.50 -4.75
N LEU A 39 5.06 3.18 -3.76
CA LEU A 39 4.35 2.54 -2.65
C LEU A 39 3.11 1.78 -3.10
N ALA A 40 2.34 2.32 -4.06
CA ALA A 40 1.18 1.62 -4.61
C ALA A 40 1.56 0.31 -5.32
N ARG A 41 2.72 0.27 -6.00
CA ARG A 41 3.24 -0.98 -6.58
C ARG A 41 3.62 -1.99 -5.50
N GLU A 42 4.24 -1.54 -4.41
CA GLU A 42 4.56 -2.43 -3.29
C GLU A 42 3.30 -2.97 -2.64
N GLN A 43 2.31 -2.12 -2.40
CA GLN A 43 1.00 -2.50 -1.83
C GLN A 43 0.34 -3.58 -2.69
N PHE A 44 0.29 -3.37 -4.02
CA PHE A 44 -0.22 -4.37 -4.94
C PHE A 44 0.47 -5.73 -4.79
N MET A 45 1.81 -5.75 -4.69
CA MET A 45 2.56 -6.99 -4.53
C MET A 45 2.27 -7.68 -3.19
N ARG A 46 2.16 -6.92 -2.08
CA ARG A 46 1.80 -7.48 -0.77
C ARG A 46 0.40 -8.08 -0.78
N ARG A 47 -0.57 -7.36 -1.35
CA ARG A 47 -1.96 -7.81 -1.50
C ARG A 47 -2.09 -9.03 -2.39
N ALA A 48 -1.42 -9.05 -3.53
CA ALA A 48 -1.43 -10.18 -4.45
C ALA A 48 -0.83 -11.44 -3.82
N LEU A 49 0.29 -11.30 -3.09
CA LEU A 49 0.91 -12.41 -2.38
C LEU A 49 0.02 -12.92 -1.24
N ALA A 50 -0.61 -12.01 -0.48
CA ALA A 50 -1.56 -12.39 0.55
C ALA A 50 -2.74 -13.18 -0.02
N ARG A 51 -3.36 -12.70 -1.11
CA ARG A 51 -4.44 -13.41 -1.82
C ARG A 51 -4.03 -14.81 -2.27
N LYS A 52 -2.87 -14.93 -2.93
CA LYS A 52 -2.36 -16.23 -3.38
C LYS A 52 -2.16 -17.23 -2.23
N ILE A 53 -1.68 -16.75 -1.07
CA ILE A 53 -1.50 -17.59 0.12
C ILE A 53 -2.86 -17.99 0.71
N SER A 54 -3.81 -17.05 0.80
CA SER A 54 -5.18 -17.33 1.29
C SER A 54 -5.91 -18.35 0.43
N GLU A 55 -5.85 -18.19 -0.89
CA GLU A 55 -6.41 -19.16 -1.86
C GLU A 55 -5.80 -20.55 -1.67
N GLY A 56 -4.47 -20.62 -1.52
CA GLY A 56 -3.76 -21.88 -1.27
C GLY A 56 -4.12 -22.56 0.06
N MET A 57 -4.63 -21.80 1.04
CA MET A 57 -5.15 -22.33 2.32
C MET A 57 -6.65 -22.58 2.31
N GLY A 58 -7.35 -22.33 1.18
CA GLY A 58 -8.80 -22.47 1.08
C GLY A 58 -9.58 -21.41 1.84
N TRP A 59 -8.96 -20.28 2.17
CA TRP A 59 -9.64 -19.14 2.80
C TRP A 59 -10.31 -18.29 1.73
N PRO A 60 -11.52 -17.75 2.01
CA PRO A 60 -12.17 -16.83 1.09
C PRO A 60 -11.29 -15.59 0.90
N ALA A 61 -11.07 -15.22 -0.36
CA ALA A 61 -10.45 -13.94 -0.69
C ALA A 61 -11.54 -12.86 -0.60
N GLU A 62 -11.53 -12.07 0.48
CA GLU A 62 -12.26 -10.80 0.54
C GLU A 62 -11.53 -9.71 -0.28
#